data_AF-A0AAV1J1V6-F1
#
_entry.id   AF-A0AAV1J1V6-F1
#
_cell.length_a   1.000
_cell.length_b   1.000
_cell.length_c   1.000
_cell.angle_alpha   90.00
_cell.angle_beta   90.00
_cell.angle_gamma   90.00
#
_symmetry.space_group_name_H-M   'P 1'
#
loop_
_entity.id
_entity.type
_entity.pdbx_description
1 polymer ?
#
loop_
_entity_poly.entity_id
_entity_poly.type
_entity_poly.pdbx_seq_one_letter_code
_entity_poly.pdbx_strand_id
1 'polypeptide(L)'
;MSSKDEEDAEPESLEEAGILEADVGARFDQQLANIDPKLKIDMDPMAHRDLRPEMMFIREELRQAKGQTLAVRRTALKKLLLKDFLQEECELRNIGLSYTPPDP
;
A
#
# COMPACT_ATOMS: atom_id res chain seq x y z
N MET A 1 -1.00 -34.65 -22.53
CA MET A 1 -0.26 -33.93 -23.59
C MET A 1 -1.00 -32.64 -23.89
N SER A 2 -0.28 -31.53 -23.82
CA SER A 2 -0.66 -30.11 -23.94
C SER A 2 -1.42 -29.49 -22.76
N SER A 3 -1.05 -28.34 -22.20
CA SER A 3 0.13 -27.45 -22.42
C SER A 3 -0.02 -26.21 -21.52
N LYS A 4 1.11 -25.56 -21.20
CA LYS A 4 1.32 -24.18 -20.67
C LYS A 4 1.39 -24.12 -19.14
N ASP A 5 2.55 -23.91 -18.52
CA ASP A 5 3.45 -22.74 -18.65
C ASP A 5 2.63 -21.45 -18.69
N GLU A 6 1.93 -21.14 -17.59
CA GLU A 6 1.66 -19.75 -17.24
C GLU A 6 2.88 -19.29 -16.46
N GLU A 7 3.84 -18.81 -17.25
CA GLU A 7 5.02 -18.07 -16.86
C GLU A 7 4.68 -17.09 -15.73
N ASP A 8 5.55 -17.05 -14.71
CA ASP A 8 5.75 -15.89 -13.84
C ASP A 8 6.14 -14.69 -14.72
N ALA A 9 5.17 -14.11 -15.42
CA ALA A 9 5.36 -12.98 -16.30
C ALA A 9 5.42 -11.72 -15.44
N GLU A 10 6.64 -11.31 -15.08
CA GLU A 10 6.88 -9.98 -14.54
C GLU A 10 6.43 -8.95 -15.58
N PRO A 11 5.53 -8.01 -15.24
CA PRO A 11 5.01 -7.05 -16.21
C PRO A 11 6.11 -6.09 -16.67
N GLU A 12 6.28 -5.94 -17.98
CA GLU A 12 7.33 -5.10 -18.58
C GLU A 12 6.99 -3.60 -18.48
N SER A 13 5.73 -3.24 -18.19
CA SER A 13 5.26 -1.86 -18.07
C SER A 13 4.21 -1.64 -16.95
N LEU A 14 4.10 -0.39 -16.48
CA LEU A 14 3.15 0.03 -15.43
C LEU A 14 1.68 -0.16 -15.83
N GLU A 15 1.35 0.00 -17.10
CA GLU A 15 -0.02 -0.17 -17.62
C GLU A 15 -0.40 -1.66 -17.68
N GLU A 16 0.53 -2.52 -18.10
CA GLU A 16 0.34 -3.99 -18.10
C GLU A 16 0.23 -4.55 -16.67
N ALA A 17 0.97 -3.99 -15.71
CA ALA A 17 0.83 -4.33 -14.31
C ALA A 17 -0.58 -4.03 -13.77
N GLY A 18 -1.18 -2.89 -14.19
CA GLY A 18 -2.54 -2.52 -13.79
C GLY A 18 -3.62 -3.43 -14.39
N ILE A 19 -3.45 -3.87 -15.63
CA ILE A 19 -4.36 -4.84 -16.28
C ILE A 19 -4.25 -6.19 -15.57
N LEU A 20 -3.03 -6.64 -15.28
CA LEU A 20 -2.79 -7.91 -14.59
C LEU A 20 -3.35 -7.89 -13.16
N GLU A 21 -3.23 -6.76 -12.44
CA GLU A 21 -3.84 -6.58 -11.12
C GLU A 21 -5.38 -6.69 -11.19
N ALA A 22 -6.01 -6.05 -12.18
CA ALA A 22 -7.45 -6.10 -12.36
C ALA A 22 -7.96 -7.52 -12.69
N ASP A 23 -7.25 -8.24 -13.56
CA ASP A 23 -7.61 -9.60 -13.96
C ASP A 23 -7.40 -10.61 -12.81
N VAL A 24 -6.31 -10.47 -12.05
CA VAL A 24 -6.08 -11.26 -10.84
C VAL A 24 -7.16 -10.96 -9.80
N GLY A 25 -7.51 -9.69 -9.60
CA GLY A 25 -8.59 -9.26 -8.70
C GLY A 25 -9.94 -9.88 -9.07
N ALA A 26 -10.33 -9.82 -10.34
CA ALA A 26 -11.58 -10.39 -10.82
C ALA A 26 -11.67 -11.92 -10.64
N ARG A 27 -10.56 -12.64 -10.91
CA ARG A 27 -10.47 -14.09 -10.64
C ARG A 27 -10.60 -14.40 -9.15
N PHE A 28 -9.97 -13.59 -8.31
CA PHE A 28 -10.01 -13.77 -6.87
C PHE A 28 -11.43 -13.56 -6.32
N ASP A 29 -12.11 -12.49 -6.75
CA ASP A 29 -13.49 -12.22 -6.36
C ASP A 29 -14.46 -13.32 -6.82
N GLN A 30 -14.25 -13.87 -8.02
CA GLN A 30 -15.03 -15.00 -8.52
C GLN A 30 -14.82 -16.27 -7.68
N GLN A 31 -13.59 -16.52 -7.21
CA GLN A 31 -13.30 -17.62 -6.30
C GLN A 31 -13.96 -17.41 -4.93
N LEU A 32 -13.90 -16.19 -4.40
CA LEU A 32 -14.54 -15.83 -3.13
C LEU A 32 -16.07 -15.94 -3.19
N ALA A 33 -16.69 -15.63 -4.34
CA ALA A 33 -18.13 -15.75 -4.54
C ALA A 33 -18.66 -17.19 -4.42
N ASN A 34 -17.80 -18.19 -4.64
CA ASN A 34 -18.16 -19.62 -4.53
C ASN A 34 -17.95 -20.19 -3.11
N ILE A 35 -17.39 -19.41 -2.18
CA ILE A 35 -17.20 -19.83 -0.80
C ILE A 35 -18.54 -19.73 -0.07
N ASP A 36 -18.92 -20.80 0.63
CA ASP A 36 -20.15 -20.80 1.44
C ASP A 36 -20.07 -19.67 2.49
N PRO A 37 -21.01 -18.70 2.51
CA PRO A 37 -21.02 -17.64 3.50
C PRO A 37 -21.18 -18.16 4.95
N LYS A 38 -21.57 -19.43 5.12
CA LYS A 38 -21.66 -20.11 6.41
C LYS A 38 -20.41 -20.91 6.77
N LEU A 39 -19.36 -20.87 5.94
CA LEU A 39 -18.10 -21.54 6.23
C LEU A 39 -17.52 -20.97 7.52
N LYS A 40 -17.55 -21.77 8.58
CA LYS A 40 -16.88 -21.44 9.84
C LYS A 40 -15.46 -21.96 9.73
N ILE A 41 -14.50 -21.03 9.69
CA ILE A 41 -13.10 -21.37 9.84
C ILE A 41 -12.94 -21.90 11.27
N ASP A 42 -12.67 -23.20 11.40
CA ASP A 42 -12.35 -23.80 12.69
C ASP A 42 -10.92 -23.43 13.07
N MET A 43 -10.80 -22.26 13.70
CA MET A 43 -9.53 -21.77 14.20
C MET A 43 -9.27 -22.39 15.56
N ASP A 44 -8.54 -23.51 15.62
CA ASP A 44 -8.06 -24.04 16.88
C ASP A 44 -7.08 -23.02 17.51
N PRO A 45 -7.44 -22.40 18.65
CA PRO A 45 -6.58 -21.40 19.29
C PRO A 45 -5.24 -21.99 19.76
N MET A 46 -5.11 -23.31 19.90
CA MET A 46 -3.91 -23.98 20.38
C MET A 46 -3.04 -24.58 19.27
N ALA A 47 -3.54 -24.75 18.05
CA ALA A 47 -2.80 -25.36 16.93
C ALA A 47 -1.48 -24.65 16.59
N HIS A 48 -1.39 -23.34 16.84
CA HIS A 48 -0.19 -22.54 16.55
C HIS A 48 0.53 -22.08 17.81
N ARG A 49 0.35 -22.74 18.96
CA ARG A 49 0.93 -22.33 20.24
C ARG A 49 2.44 -22.10 20.17
N ASP A 50 3.16 -23.00 19.49
CA ASP A 50 4.61 -22.95 19.39
C ASP A 50 5.10 -21.86 18.44
N LEU A 51 4.27 -21.47 17.47
CA LEU A 51 4.55 -20.41 16.49
C LEU A 51 4.15 -19.01 16.99
N ARG A 52 3.41 -18.89 18.11
CA ARG A 52 2.96 -17.59 18.62
C ARG A 52 4.10 -16.60 18.89
N PRO A 53 5.23 -17.00 19.51
CA PRO A 53 6.34 -16.08 19.74
C PRO A 53 6.92 -15.52 18.44
N GLU A 54 7.10 -16.39 17.44
CA GLU A 54 7.62 -16.02 16.11
C GLU A 54 6.64 -15.11 15.37
N MET A 55 5.34 -15.43 15.41
CA MET A 55 4.30 -14.56 14.86
C MET A 55 4.24 -13.19 15.54
N MET A 56 4.42 -13.11 16.86
CA MET A 56 4.50 -11.84 17.58
C MET A 56 5.72 -11.03 17.15
N PHE A 57 6.87 -11.69 16.99
CA PHE A 57 8.09 -11.06 16.51
C PHE A 57 7.91 -10.48 15.09
N ILE A 58 7.41 -11.28 14.14
CA ILE A 58 7.15 -10.84 12.76
C ILE A 58 6.17 -9.65 12.73
N ARG A 59 5.12 -9.66 13.57
CA ARG A 59 4.18 -8.53 13.65
C ARG A 59 4.85 -7.26 14.14
N GLU A 60 5.76 -7.35 15.11
CA GLU A 60 6.46 -6.20 15.65
C GLU A 60 7.47 -5.64 14.63
N GLU A 61 8.22 -6.50 13.95
CA GLU A 61 9.10 -6.08 12.84
C GLU A 61 8.30 -5.40 11.72
N LEU A 62 7.15 -5.96 11.32
CA LEU A 62 6.28 -5.36 10.32
C LEU A 62 5.75 -4.00 10.76
N ARG A 63 5.39 -3.86 12.05
CA ARG A 63 4.93 -2.59 12.63
C ARG A 63 6.03 -1.53 12.54
N GLN A 64 7.27 -1.90 12.87
CA GLN A 64 8.43 -1.00 12.80
C GLN A 64 8.74 -0.61 11.36
N ALA A 65 8.79 -1.57 10.44
CA ALA A 65 9.03 -1.33 9.01
C ALA A 65 7.98 -0.36 8.44
N LYS A 66 6.69 -0.60 8.72
CA LYS A 66 5.60 0.33 8.33
C LYS A 66 5.80 1.73 8.90
N GLY A 67 6.20 1.84 10.16
CA GLY A 67 6.51 3.12 10.80
C GLY A 67 7.65 3.88 10.11
N GLN A 68 8.74 3.18 9.78
CA GLN A 68 9.90 3.75 9.09
C GLN A 68 9.53 4.19 7.66
N THR A 69 8.84 3.35 6.89
CA THR A 69 8.37 3.70 5.55
C THR A 69 7.46 4.93 5.59
N LEU A 70 6.53 4.99 6.55
CA LEU A 70 5.66 6.16 6.73
C LEU A 70 6.45 7.43 7.05
N ALA A 71 7.48 7.34 7.89
CA ALA A 71 8.35 8.48 8.22
C ALA A 71 9.13 9.00 6.99
N VAL A 72 9.66 8.10 6.17
CA VAL A 72 10.33 8.45 4.91
C VAL A 72 9.34 9.14 3.96
N ARG A 73 8.15 8.57 3.76
CA ARG A 73 7.10 9.16 2.90
C ARG A 73 6.67 10.54 3.38
N ARG A 74 6.43 10.72 4.70
CA ARG A 74 6.10 12.03 5.29
C ARG A 74 7.19 13.06 5.06
N THR A 75 8.46 12.66 5.20
CA THR A 75 9.60 13.55 4.95
C THR A 75 9.69 13.96 3.49
N ALA A 76 9.53 13.02 2.57
CA ALA A 76 9.52 13.30 1.13
C ALA A 76 8.38 14.25 0.75
N LEU A 77 7.17 14.00 1.25
CA LEU A 77 6.01 14.86 1.02
C LEU A 77 6.23 16.26 1.57
N LYS A 78 6.78 16.40 2.78
CA LYS A 78 7.10 17.72 3.36
C LYS A 78 8.09 18.51 2.50
N LYS A 79 9.08 17.85 1.89
CA LYS A 79 10.04 18.51 0.99
C LYS A 79 9.37 18.99 -0.30
N LEU A 80 8.49 18.17 -0.88
CA LEU A 80 7.72 18.55 -2.08
C LEU A 80 6.82 19.74 -1.78
N LEU A 81 6.00 19.65 -0.74
CA LEU A 81 5.10 20.74 -0.34
C LEU A 81 5.85 22.04 -0.02
N LEU A 82 7.01 21.95 0.64
CA LEU A 82 7.82 23.13 0.91
C LEU A 82 8.37 23.77 -0.37
N LYS A 83 8.79 22.95 -1.34
CA LYS A 83 9.26 23.44 -2.63
C LYS A 83 8.13 24.15 -3.39
N ASP A 84 6.96 23.52 -3.44
CA ASP A 84 5.78 24.06 -4.12
C ASP A 84 5.34 25.36 -3.44
N PHE A 85 5.30 25.39 -2.11
CA PHE A 85 4.98 26.59 -1.34
C PHE A 85 5.93 27.75 -1.61
N LEU A 86 7.25 27.50 -1.64
CA LEU A 86 8.24 28.55 -1.93
C LEU A 86 8.11 29.09 -3.35
N GLN A 87 7.80 28.22 -4.31
CA GLN A 87 7.56 28.65 -5.68
C GLN A 87 6.29 29.52 -5.76
N GLU A 88 5.20 29.06 -5.18
CA GLU A 88 3.93 29.80 -5.14
C GLU A 88 4.08 31.14 -4.41
N GLU A 89 4.85 31.20 -3.32
CA GLU A 89 5.14 32.44 -2.61
C GLU A 89 5.89 33.45 -3.50
N CYS A 90 6.85 32.99 -4.30
CA CYS A 90 7.51 33.83 -5.30
C CYS A 90 6.52 34.35 -6.35
N GLU A 91 5.65 33.49 -6.86
CA GLU A 91 4.64 33.85 -7.86
C GLU A 91 3.63 34.87 -7.30
N LEU A 92 3.16 34.68 -6.08
CA LEU A 92 2.28 35.62 -5.37
C LEU A 92 2.94 36.98 -5.18
N ARG A 93 4.21 37.00 -4.73
CA ARG A 93 4.95 38.26 -4.57
C ARG A 93 5.13 39.00 -5.89
N ASN A 94 5.30 38.30 -7.01
CA ASN A 94 5.40 38.93 -8.33
C ASN A 94 4.14 39.70 -8.73
N ILE A 95 2.96 39.30 -8.22
CA ILE A 95 1.68 40.00 -8.43
C ILE A 95 1.27 40.87 -7.24
N GLY A 96 2.16 41.08 -6.26
CA GLY A 96 1.92 41.92 -5.09
C GLY A 96 1.01 41.30 -4.03
N LEU A 97 0.84 39.97 -4.04
CA LEU A 97 0.05 39.22 -3.07
C LEU A 97 0.94 38.43 -2.09
N SER A 98 0.37 38.05 -0.95
CA SER A 98 1.00 37.17 0.03
C SER A 98 -0.06 36.43 0.85
N TYR A 99 0.29 35.27 1.40
CA TYR A 99 -0.59 34.59 2.34
C TYR A 99 -0.81 35.41 3.61
N THR A 100 -2.02 35.35 4.13
CA THR A 100 -2.33 35.85 5.47
C THR A 100 -1.78 34.86 6.50
N PRO A 101 -1.09 35.32 7.55
CA PRO A 101 -0.69 34.43 8.64
C PRO A 101 -1.93 33.76 9.27
N PRO A 102 -1.82 32.50 9.73
CA PRO A 102 -2.94 31.83 10.39
C PRO A 102 -3.33 32.56 11.67
N ASP A 103 -4.63 32.66 11.94
CA ASP A 103 -5.16 33.24 13.17
C ASP A 103 -4.68 32.45 14.41
N PRO A 104 -4.41 33.14 15.54
CA PRO A 104 -3.91 32.53 16.78
C PRO A 104 -4.93 31.63 17.49
#